data_AF-A0A6N4RDC5-F1
#
_entry.id   AF-A0A6N4RDC5-F1
#
_cell.length_a   1.000
_cell.length_b   1.000
_cell.length_c   1.000
_cell.angle_alpha   90.00
_cell.angle_beta   90.00
_cell.angle_gamma   90.00
#
_symmetry.space_group_name_H-M   'P 1'
#
loop_
_entity.id
_entity.type
_entity.pdbx_description
1 polymer ?
#
loop_
_entity_poly.entity_id
_entity_poly.type
_entity_poly.pdbx_seq_one_letter_code
_entity_poly.pdbx_strand_id
1 'polypeptide(L)'
;MDTLTEFKRHLHPGQVVRRADLADFSHSVDRHLQQLVKDGTLRKVSPGVYHYPKQSRFGVLPPDEEALVKAFLKDNNFYVASLNAYNALGVGATQLYNQKLVYNSKRDGVHTLNGRNYYFLKNRKFPKKPDKAFLMVDMVNNMKLLAENPEDLEWKLSMQVHSVDKRALEKAVREYGGSRTKAFFSKLLKEAA
;
A
#
# COMPACT_ATOMS: atom_id res chain seq x y z
N MET A 1 33.27 -18.12 17.44
CA MET A 1 31.87 -18.24 16.99
C MET A 1 31.86 -18.16 15.47
N ASP A 2 30.98 -18.90 14.80
CA ASP A 2 30.84 -18.85 13.34
C ASP A 2 30.28 -17.48 12.89
N THR A 3 30.89 -16.88 11.87
CA THR A 3 30.52 -15.54 11.35
C THR A 3 29.08 -15.49 10.84
N LEU A 4 28.53 -16.63 10.40
CA LEU A 4 27.12 -16.73 9.98
C LEU A 4 26.18 -16.67 11.20
N THR A 5 26.57 -17.31 12.30
CA THR A 5 25.80 -17.29 13.55
C THR A 5 25.69 -15.87 14.11
N GLU A 6 26.78 -15.11 14.09
CA GLU A 6 26.79 -13.70 14.51
C GLU A 6 25.89 -12.83 13.62
N PHE A 7 26.00 -12.98 12.30
CA PHE A 7 25.13 -12.29 11.33
C PHE A 7 23.64 -12.57 11.58
N LYS A 8 23.27 -13.81 11.92
CA LYS A 8 21.88 -14.21 12.20
C LYS A 8 21.31 -13.54 13.45
N ARG A 9 22.13 -13.08 14.42
CA ARG A 9 21.65 -12.39 15.63
C ARG A 9 21.01 -11.03 15.34
N HIS A 10 21.33 -10.43 14.19
CA HIS A 10 20.74 -9.17 13.72
C HIS A 10 19.39 -9.36 12.99
N LEU A 11 18.91 -10.60 12.87
CA LEU A 11 17.68 -10.95 12.16
C LEU A 11 16.63 -11.48 13.14
N HIS A 12 15.38 -11.05 12.96
CA HIS A 12 14.26 -11.51 13.77
C HIS A 12 13.11 -12.09 12.92
N PRO A 13 12.42 -13.16 13.39
CA PRO A 13 11.28 -13.70 12.68
C PRO A 13 10.17 -12.65 12.45
N GLY A 14 9.68 -12.59 11.22
CA GLY A 14 8.68 -11.64 10.72
C GLY A 14 9.29 -10.38 10.10
N GLN A 15 10.60 -10.19 10.19
CA GLN A 15 11.28 -9.00 9.70
C GLN A 15 11.48 -9.03 8.19
N VAL A 16 11.26 -7.89 7.54
CA VAL A 16 11.71 -7.62 6.17
C VAL A 16 12.99 -6.79 6.23
N VAL A 17 14.04 -7.26 5.58
CA VAL A 17 15.38 -6.65 5.61
C VAL A 17 15.92 -6.43 4.20
N ARG A 18 16.69 -5.37 4.02
CA ARG A 18 17.41 -5.13 2.76
C ARG A 18 18.85 -5.60 2.92
N ARG A 19 19.44 -6.08 1.83
CA ARG A 19 20.87 -6.39 1.75
C ARG A 19 21.74 -5.23 2.24
N ALA A 20 21.35 -3.99 1.90
CA ALA A 20 22.07 -2.80 2.28
C ALA A 20 22.07 -2.57 3.81
N ASP A 21 20.98 -2.89 4.51
CA ASP A 21 20.88 -2.71 5.97
C ASP A 21 21.71 -3.75 6.73
N LEU A 22 22.14 -4.81 6.04
CA LEU A 22 22.93 -5.89 6.60
C LEU A 22 24.42 -5.78 6.26
N ALA A 23 24.79 -4.80 5.42
CA ALA A 23 26.16 -4.56 4.97
C ALA A 23 27.12 -4.29 6.13
N ASP A 24 26.64 -3.61 7.17
CA ASP A 24 27.45 -3.22 8.32
C ASP A 24 27.72 -4.39 9.28
N PHE A 25 26.98 -5.49 9.17
CA PHE A 25 27.08 -6.65 10.07
C PHE A 25 27.90 -7.81 9.51
N SER A 26 28.40 -7.73 8.27
CA SER A 26 29.26 -8.78 7.70
C SER A 26 30.05 -8.30 6.49
N HIS A 27 31.33 -8.64 6.42
CA HIS A 27 32.17 -8.45 5.22
C HIS A 27 31.81 -9.40 4.05
N SER A 28 30.94 -10.39 4.28
CA SER A 28 30.53 -11.41 3.31
C SER A 28 29.00 -11.53 3.23
N VAL A 29 28.30 -10.40 3.24
CA VAL A 29 26.82 -10.33 3.27
C VAL A 29 26.17 -11.22 2.22
N ASP A 30 26.63 -11.16 0.97
CA ASP A 30 25.99 -11.89 -0.12
C ASP A 30 26.13 -13.41 0.05
N ARG A 31 27.27 -13.88 0.58
CA ARG A 31 27.49 -15.29 0.95
C ARG A 31 26.55 -15.71 2.09
N HIS A 32 26.46 -14.91 3.16
CA HIS A 32 25.60 -15.22 4.30
C HIS A 32 24.12 -15.23 3.91
N LEU A 33 23.67 -14.26 3.10
CA LEU A 33 22.30 -14.23 2.57
C LEU A 33 22.00 -15.46 1.72
N GLN A 34 22.93 -15.90 0.86
CA GLN A 34 22.75 -17.14 0.09
C GLN A 34 22.63 -18.37 0.99
N GLN A 35 23.47 -18.48 2.03
CA GLN A 35 23.41 -19.57 3.00
C GLN A 35 22.06 -19.59 3.74
N LEU A 36 21.62 -18.43 4.25
CA LEU A 36 20.34 -18.32 4.97
C LEU A 36 19.11 -18.49 4.07
N VAL A 37 19.22 -18.19 2.78
CA VAL A 37 18.15 -18.52 1.82
C VAL A 37 18.14 -20.02 1.53
N LYS A 38 19.32 -20.63 1.36
CA LYS A 38 19.45 -22.06 1.09
C LYS A 38 18.97 -22.92 2.26
N ASP A 39 19.22 -22.50 3.49
CA ASP A 39 18.77 -23.20 4.70
C ASP A 39 17.31 -22.91 5.09
N GLY A 40 16.64 -21.98 4.38
CA GLY A 40 15.24 -21.62 4.60
C GLY A 40 14.99 -20.61 5.72
N THR A 41 16.04 -20.12 6.41
CA THR A 41 15.92 -19.05 7.42
C THR A 41 15.37 -17.77 6.79
N LEU A 42 15.82 -17.42 5.58
CA LEU A 42 15.38 -16.25 4.83
C LEU A 42 14.68 -16.65 3.53
N ARG A 43 13.73 -15.83 3.10
CA ARG A 43 13.12 -15.90 1.77
C ARG A 43 13.41 -14.63 1.00
N LYS A 44 13.86 -14.75 -0.25
CA LYS A 44 14.03 -13.60 -1.13
C LYS A 44 12.66 -13.14 -1.64
N VAL A 45 12.27 -11.91 -1.35
CA VAL A 45 10.94 -11.37 -1.70
C VAL A 45 10.97 -10.42 -2.91
N SER A 46 12.12 -9.80 -3.16
CA SER A 46 12.44 -9.03 -4.37
C SER A 46 13.97 -8.84 -4.47
N PRO A 47 14.52 -8.27 -5.56
CA PRO A 47 15.95 -8.01 -5.67
C PRO A 47 16.49 -7.19 -4.48
N GLY A 48 17.40 -7.78 -3.71
CA GLY A 48 18.03 -7.14 -2.55
C GLY A 48 17.14 -7.03 -1.29
N VAL A 49 15.94 -7.63 -1.28
CA VAL A 49 15.04 -7.64 -0.13
C VAL A 49 14.71 -9.07 0.28
N TYR A 50 14.77 -9.33 1.58
CA TYR A 50 14.60 -10.64 2.19
C TYR A 50 13.60 -10.57 3.34
N HIS A 51 12.88 -11.66 3.58
CA HIS A 51 11.96 -11.82 4.69
C HIS A 51 12.42 -13.00 5.55
N TYR A 52 12.53 -12.81 6.86
CA TYR A 52 12.67 -13.90 7.81
C TYR A 52 11.27 -14.39 8.18
N PRO A 53 10.80 -15.56 7.71
CA PRO A 53 9.44 -15.99 7.96
C PRO A 53 9.16 -16.24 9.45
N LYS A 54 8.01 -15.76 9.92
CA LYS A 54 7.47 -16.08 11.26
C LYS A 54 6.48 -17.22 11.17
N GLN A 55 6.60 -18.20 12.06
CA GLN A 55 5.63 -19.29 12.18
C GLN A 55 4.45 -18.87 13.06
N SER A 56 3.26 -19.31 12.67
CA SER A 56 2.04 -19.25 13.48
C SER A 56 1.44 -20.64 13.61
N ARG A 57 0.39 -20.78 14.43
CA ARG A 57 -0.38 -22.04 14.55
C ARG A 57 -0.98 -22.51 13.21
N PHE A 58 -1.13 -21.60 12.25
CA PHE A 58 -1.70 -21.87 10.92
C PHE A 58 -0.62 -21.91 9.81
N GLY A 59 0.66 -22.00 10.19
CA GLY A 59 1.79 -22.04 9.27
C GLY A 59 2.50 -20.71 9.13
N VAL A 60 3.25 -20.56 8.03
CA VAL A 60 4.15 -19.43 7.78
C VAL A 60 3.35 -18.17 7.48
N LEU A 61 3.58 -17.11 8.28
CA LEU A 61 2.99 -15.81 8.03
C LEU A 61 3.64 -15.13 6.82
N PRO A 62 2.86 -14.43 5.98
CA PRO A 62 3.42 -13.58 4.94
C PRO A 62 4.21 -12.42 5.56
N PRO A 63 5.15 -11.82 4.81
CA PRO A 63 5.79 -10.58 5.23
C PRO A 63 4.75 -9.49 5.45
N ASP A 64 5.01 -8.63 6.44
CA ASP A 64 4.22 -7.42 6.63
C ASP A 64 4.22 -6.56 5.36
N GLU A 65 3.03 -6.14 4.92
CA GLU A 65 2.84 -5.44 3.64
C GLU A 65 3.52 -4.07 3.64
N GLU A 66 3.39 -3.31 4.73
CA GLU A 66 4.02 -2.00 4.85
C GLU A 66 5.54 -2.12 4.92
N ALA A 67 6.07 -3.06 5.69
CA ALA A 67 7.51 -3.32 5.77
C ALA A 67 8.09 -3.74 4.40
N LEU A 68 7.35 -4.55 3.63
CA LEU A 68 7.73 -4.97 2.29
C LEU A 68 7.81 -3.78 1.32
N VAL A 69 6.76 -2.95 1.29
CA VAL A 69 6.71 -1.76 0.43
C VAL A 69 7.78 -0.74 0.85
N LYS A 70 7.97 -0.52 2.15
CA LYS A 70 9.01 0.34 2.72
C LYS A 70 10.41 -0.09 2.28
N ALA A 71 10.72 -1.38 2.43
CA ALA A 71 12.01 -1.93 2.03
C ALA A 71 12.24 -1.77 0.53
N PHE A 72 11.21 -2.01 -0.28
CA PHE A 72 11.27 -1.86 -1.74
C PHE A 72 11.48 -0.41 -2.19
N LEU A 73 10.70 0.53 -1.64
CA LEU A 73 10.80 1.96 -1.96
C LEU A 73 12.05 2.62 -1.36
N LYS A 74 12.64 2.02 -0.32
CA LYS A 74 13.67 2.65 0.52
C LYS A 74 13.15 3.97 1.10
N ASP A 75 11.87 4.01 1.48
CA ASP A 75 11.17 5.20 1.94
C ASP A 75 10.08 4.83 2.94
N ASN A 76 9.72 5.76 3.82
CA ASN A 76 8.61 5.64 4.76
C ASN A 76 7.42 6.51 4.35
N ASN A 77 7.59 7.41 3.37
CA ASN A 77 6.52 8.29 2.89
C ASN A 77 5.77 7.68 1.72
N PHE A 78 4.86 6.76 2.03
CA PHE A 78 3.98 6.13 1.06
C PHE A 78 2.62 5.81 1.72
N TYR A 79 1.62 5.52 0.90
CA TYR A 79 0.32 5.03 1.34
C TYR A 79 -0.08 3.81 0.52
N VAL A 80 -0.36 2.70 1.19
CA VAL A 80 -0.88 1.47 0.57
C VAL A 80 -2.40 1.54 0.57
N ALA A 81 -2.99 1.81 -0.58
CA ALA A 81 -4.43 1.89 -0.73
C ALA A 81 -5.02 0.53 -1.12
N SER A 82 -6.17 0.21 -0.54
CA SER A 82 -6.98 -0.96 -0.87
C SER A 82 -8.30 -0.47 -1.46
N LEU A 83 -8.65 -0.95 -2.66
CA LEU A 83 -9.95 -0.61 -3.27
C LEU A 83 -11.12 -1.08 -2.38
N ASN A 84 -10.93 -2.16 -1.61
CA ASN A 84 -11.93 -2.63 -0.64
C ASN A 84 -12.21 -1.63 0.49
N ALA A 85 -11.33 -0.65 0.73
CA ALA A 85 -11.56 0.38 1.75
C ALA A 85 -12.78 1.27 1.41
N TYR A 86 -13.16 1.35 0.14
CA TYR A 86 -14.34 2.12 -0.29
C TYR A 86 -15.65 1.53 0.23
N ASN A 87 -15.68 0.26 0.64
CA ASN A 87 -16.87 -0.35 1.24
C ASN A 87 -17.29 0.38 2.54
N ALA A 88 -16.33 1.00 3.24
CA ALA A 88 -16.62 1.82 4.42
C ALA A 88 -17.41 3.11 4.10
N LEU A 89 -17.54 3.47 2.82
CA LEU A 89 -18.34 4.61 2.35
C LEU A 89 -19.82 4.27 2.20
N GLY A 90 -20.23 3.00 2.36
CA GLY A 90 -21.64 2.61 2.25
C GLY A 90 -22.20 2.63 0.83
N VAL A 91 -21.34 2.68 -0.19
CA VAL A 91 -21.73 2.68 -1.62
C VAL A 91 -22.16 1.30 -2.14
N GLY A 92 -22.24 0.29 -1.26
CA GLY A 92 -22.71 -1.06 -1.60
C GLY A 92 -21.87 -1.76 -2.69
N ALA A 93 -20.57 -1.47 -2.76
CA ALA A 93 -19.64 -2.22 -3.60
C ALA A 93 -19.45 -3.62 -2.99
N THR A 94 -19.62 -4.65 -3.81
CA THR A 94 -19.62 -6.06 -3.37
C THR A 94 -18.37 -6.80 -3.84
N GLN A 95 -17.60 -6.22 -4.78
CA GLN A 95 -16.43 -6.87 -5.33
C GLN A 95 -15.24 -6.82 -4.37
N LEU A 96 -14.54 -7.95 -4.24
CA LEU A 96 -13.29 -8.04 -3.50
C LEU A 96 -12.09 -7.93 -4.45
N TYR A 97 -11.27 -6.91 -4.21
CA TYR A 97 -10.09 -6.61 -5.00
C TYR A 97 -8.83 -7.15 -4.33
N ASN A 98 -8.08 -7.97 -5.06
CA ASN A 98 -6.73 -8.39 -4.68
C ASN A 98 -5.65 -7.38 -5.09
N GLN A 99 -6.02 -6.39 -5.92
CA GLN A 99 -5.13 -5.35 -6.41
C GLN A 99 -4.78 -4.35 -5.30
N LYS A 100 -3.49 -4.02 -5.19
CA LYS A 100 -2.95 -3.03 -4.25
C LYS A 100 -2.38 -1.83 -4.98
N LEU A 101 -2.74 -0.63 -4.53
CA LEU A 101 -2.17 0.62 -5.04
C LEU A 101 -1.17 1.15 -4.01
N VAL A 102 -0.03 1.67 -4.47
CA VAL A 102 0.99 2.26 -3.60
C VAL A 102 1.30 3.68 -4.05
N TYR A 103 0.73 4.64 -3.32
CA TYR A 103 0.96 6.06 -3.52
C TYR A 103 2.33 6.41 -2.95
N ASN A 104 3.21 6.98 -3.77
CA ASN A 104 4.59 7.24 -3.38
C ASN A 104 5.25 8.30 -4.26
N SER A 105 6.49 8.68 -3.97
CA SER A 105 7.26 9.69 -4.74
C SER A 105 8.40 9.10 -5.58
N LYS A 106 8.71 7.80 -5.45
CA LYS A 106 9.95 7.20 -5.97
C LYS A 106 9.80 6.30 -7.19
N ARG A 107 8.73 5.52 -7.25
CA ARG A 107 8.49 4.46 -8.25
C ARG A 107 7.10 4.62 -8.85
N ASP A 108 6.98 4.22 -10.10
CA ASP A 108 5.72 4.15 -10.83
C ASP A 108 5.60 2.78 -11.51
N GLY A 109 4.39 2.40 -11.89
CA GLY A 109 4.10 1.18 -12.63
C GLY A 109 3.90 -0.06 -11.75
N VAL A 110 3.81 -1.23 -12.41
CA VAL A 110 3.54 -2.51 -11.74
C VAL A 110 4.85 -3.15 -11.28
N HIS A 111 4.91 -3.55 -10.01
CA HIS A 111 6.05 -4.27 -9.44
C HIS A 111 5.55 -5.50 -8.67
N THR A 112 6.26 -6.62 -8.81
CA THR A 112 5.94 -7.86 -8.09
C THR A 112 6.78 -7.95 -6.82
N LEU A 113 6.11 -7.98 -5.66
CA LEU A 113 6.73 -8.14 -4.35
C LEU A 113 6.15 -9.39 -3.67
N ASN A 114 7.02 -10.31 -3.25
CA ASN A 114 6.61 -11.58 -2.63
C ASN A 114 5.54 -12.34 -3.46
N GLY A 115 5.71 -12.35 -4.79
CA GLY A 115 4.79 -13.02 -5.72
C GLY A 115 3.46 -12.29 -5.96
N ARG A 116 3.26 -11.08 -5.43
CA ARG A 116 2.03 -10.28 -5.61
C ARG A 116 2.32 -9.01 -6.39
N ASN A 117 1.40 -8.62 -7.26
CA ASN A 117 1.51 -7.39 -8.04
C ASN A 117 1.00 -6.18 -7.27
N TYR A 118 1.80 -5.12 -7.26
CA TYR A 118 1.50 -3.82 -6.69
C TYR A 118 1.56 -2.76 -7.78
N TYR A 119 0.59 -1.87 -7.81
CA TYR A 119 0.55 -0.73 -8.72
C TYR A 119 1.08 0.51 -7.99
N PHE A 120 2.32 0.88 -8.29
CA PHE A 120 2.93 2.08 -7.73
C PHE A 120 2.44 3.30 -8.51
N LEU A 121 1.84 4.25 -7.80
CA LEU A 121 1.32 5.50 -8.34
C LEU A 121 2.20 6.65 -7.85
N LYS A 122 3.06 7.14 -8.73
CA LYS A 122 4.01 8.20 -8.40
C LYS A 122 3.34 9.57 -8.31
N ASN A 123 3.79 10.40 -7.36
CA ASN A 123 3.45 11.82 -7.20
C ASN A 123 1.96 12.12 -6.99
N ARG A 124 1.14 11.13 -6.65
CA ARG A 124 -0.19 11.39 -6.12
C ARG A 124 -0.08 11.86 -4.68
N LYS A 125 -0.85 12.88 -4.31
CA LYS A 125 -0.94 13.33 -2.91
C LYS A 125 -1.79 12.37 -2.11
N PHE A 126 -1.43 12.14 -0.85
CA PHE A 126 -2.14 11.27 0.08
C PHE A 126 -1.95 11.76 1.53
N PRO A 127 -2.91 11.49 2.43
CA PRO A 127 -2.77 11.79 3.85
C PRO A 127 -1.92 10.72 4.55
N LYS A 128 -1.43 11.05 5.75
CA LYS A 128 -0.76 10.06 6.64
C LYS A 128 -1.72 8.99 7.14
N LYS A 129 -2.99 9.35 7.36
CA LYS A 129 -4.06 8.44 7.76
C LYS A 129 -5.29 8.75 6.89
N PRO A 130 -5.84 7.77 6.18
CA PRO A 130 -7.03 7.98 5.36
C PRO A 130 -8.25 8.19 6.25
N ASP A 131 -9.01 9.25 6.00
CA ASP A 131 -10.33 9.49 6.57
C ASP A 131 -11.43 9.29 5.51
N LYS A 132 -12.70 9.36 5.92
CA LYS A 132 -13.82 9.17 4.99
C LYS A 132 -13.82 10.20 3.84
N ALA A 133 -13.48 11.46 4.13
CA ALA A 133 -13.41 12.52 3.13
C ALA A 133 -12.37 12.20 2.04
N PHE A 134 -11.17 11.77 2.45
CA PHE A 134 -10.14 11.31 1.54
C PHE A 134 -10.60 10.09 0.74
N LEU A 135 -11.21 9.09 1.37
CA LEU A 135 -11.67 7.89 0.67
C LEU A 135 -12.73 8.18 -0.40
N MET A 136 -13.65 9.14 -0.17
CA MET A 136 -14.59 9.57 -1.20
C MET A 136 -13.88 10.17 -2.43
N VAL A 137 -12.88 11.01 -2.19
CA VAL A 137 -12.08 11.63 -3.27
C VAL A 137 -11.23 10.59 -3.99
N ASP A 138 -10.62 9.69 -3.24
CA ASP A 138 -9.77 8.63 -3.79
C ASP A 138 -10.58 7.62 -4.61
N MET A 139 -11.79 7.28 -4.18
CA MET A 139 -12.70 6.42 -4.95
C MET A 139 -12.98 7.01 -6.33
N VAL A 140 -13.33 8.29 -6.44
CA VAL A 140 -13.59 8.95 -7.73
C VAL A 140 -12.31 9.04 -8.58
N ASN A 141 -11.15 9.31 -7.97
CA ASN A 141 -9.86 9.29 -8.67
C ASN A 141 -9.53 7.92 -9.30
N ASN A 142 -10.03 6.84 -8.70
CA ASN A 142 -9.68 5.47 -9.05
C ASN A 142 -10.85 4.66 -9.61
N MET A 143 -11.98 5.30 -9.91
CA MET A 143 -13.22 4.62 -10.24
C MET A 143 -13.10 3.68 -11.45
N LYS A 144 -12.24 4.01 -12.42
CA LYS A 144 -11.92 3.15 -13.57
C LYS A 144 -11.24 1.81 -13.22
N LEU A 145 -10.77 1.65 -11.98
CA LEU A 145 -10.18 0.42 -11.48
C LEU A 145 -11.21 -0.48 -10.80
N LEU A 146 -12.42 0.04 -10.58
CA LEU A 146 -13.54 -0.69 -10.02
C LEU A 146 -14.30 -1.39 -11.16
N ALA A 147 -14.77 -2.60 -10.90
CA ALA A 147 -15.58 -3.41 -11.81
C ALA A 147 -17.04 -2.95 -11.84
N GLU A 148 -17.49 -2.23 -10.81
CA GLU A 148 -18.82 -1.63 -10.77
C GLU A 148 -18.99 -0.51 -11.82
N ASN A 149 -20.23 -0.26 -12.21
CA ASN A 149 -20.56 0.83 -13.13
C ASN A 149 -20.20 2.19 -12.49
N PRO A 150 -19.37 3.03 -13.14
CA PRO A 150 -18.98 4.33 -12.61
C PRO A 150 -20.15 5.28 -12.31
N GLU A 151 -21.19 5.30 -13.15
CA GLU A 151 -22.35 6.19 -12.96
C GLU A 151 -23.17 5.78 -11.73
N ASP A 152 -23.37 4.47 -11.53
CA ASP A 152 -24.04 3.94 -10.35
C ASP A 152 -23.25 4.27 -9.08
N LEU A 153 -21.92 4.15 -9.13
CA LEU A 153 -21.06 4.50 -8.01
C LEU A 153 -21.07 6.01 -7.72
N GLU A 154 -21.01 6.86 -8.74
CA GLU A 154 -21.12 8.31 -8.62
C GLU A 154 -22.46 8.71 -7.98
N TRP A 155 -23.57 8.09 -8.39
CA TRP A 155 -24.90 8.30 -7.80
C TRP A 155 -24.99 7.83 -6.34
N LYS A 156 -24.49 6.63 -6.02
CA LYS A 156 -24.49 6.16 -4.62
C LYS A 156 -23.62 7.04 -3.74
N LEU A 157 -22.47 7.49 -4.24
CA LEU A 157 -21.56 8.36 -3.51
C LEU A 157 -22.20 9.73 -3.26
N SER A 158 -22.97 10.27 -4.21
CA SER A 158 -23.68 11.55 -4.04
C SER A 158 -24.67 11.49 -2.88
N MET A 159 -25.38 10.38 -2.70
CA MET A 159 -26.27 10.17 -1.55
C MET A 159 -25.51 10.12 -0.22
N GLN A 160 -24.27 9.66 -0.21
CA GLN A 160 -23.45 9.53 1.00
C GLN A 160 -22.70 10.83 1.36
N VAL A 161 -22.73 11.86 0.51
CA VAL A 161 -21.93 13.09 0.70
C VAL A 161 -22.24 13.80 2.03
N HIS A 162 -23.49 13.75 2.48
CA HIS A 162 -23.94 14.35 3.74
C HIS A 162 -23.45 13.62 4.99
N SER A 163 -22.91 12.40 4.85
CA SER A 163 -22.36 11.62 5.97
C SER A 163 -20.96 12.08 6.42
N VAL A 164 -20.38 13.07 5.73
CA VAL A 164 -19.04 13.60 5.97
C VAL A 164 -19.11 15.11 6.16
N ASP A 165 -18.27 15.66 7.03
CA ASP A 165 -18.14 17.11 7.22
C ASP A 165 -17.79 17.81 5.90
N LYS A 166 -18.60 18.82 5.53
CA LYS A 166 -18.48 19.54 4.25
C LYS A 166 -17.11 20.19 4.09
N ARG A 167 -16.57 20.82 5.14
CA ARG A 167 -15.27 21.51 5.09
C ARG A 167 -14.12 20.52 4.92
N ALA A 168 -14.18 19.38 5.61
CA ALA A 168 -13.23 18.29 5.45
C ALA A 168 -13.24 17.74 4.02
N LEU A 169 -14.44 17.54 3.43
CA LEU A 169 -14.58 17.07 2.05
C LEU A 169 -14.04 18.10 1.05
N GLU A 170 -14.39 19.38 1.17
CA GLU A 170 -13.86 20.46 0.32
C GLU A 170 -12.32 20.53 0.38
N LYS A 171 -11.75 20.39 1.58
CA LYS A 171 -10.30 20.32 1.77
C LYS A 171 -9.71 19.10 1.05
N ALA A 172 -10.29 17.91 1.24
CA ALA A 172 -9.82 16.69 0.60
C ALA A 172 -9.88 16.77 -0.93
N VAL A 173 -10.96 17.32 -1.49
CA VAL A 173 -11.12 17.53 -2.94
C VAL A 173 -10.02 18.45 -3.49
N ARG A 174 -9.75 19.56 -2.79
CA ARG A 174 -8.70 20.50 -3.19
C ARG A 174 -7.30 19.86 -3.17
N GLU A 175 -7.00 19.12 -2.10
CA GLU A 175 -5.68 18.54 -1.85
C GLU A 175 -5.40 17.28 -2.68
N TYR A 176 -6.38 16.41 -2.85
CA TYR A 176 -6.18 15.06 -3.39
C TYR A 176 -6.93 14.78 -4.71
N GLY A 177 -7.89 15.63 -5.09
CA GLY A 177 -8.68 15.43 -6.30
C GLY A 177 -7.88 15.69 -7.59
N GLY A 178 -7.98 14.78 -8.56
CA GLY A 178 -7.64 15.06 -9.95
C GLY A 178 -8.66 16.00 -10.61
N SER A 179 -8.41 16.45 -11.84
CA SER A 179 -9.27 17.43 -12.52
C SER A 179 -10.72 16.97 -12.65
N ARG A 180 -10.96 15.72 -13.08
CA ARG A 180 -12.32 15.14 -13.18
C ARG A 180 -12.99 15.07 -11.81
N THR A 181 -12.29 14.58 -10.80
CA THR A 181 -12.78 14.46 -9.42
C THR A 181 -13.18 15.82 -8.85
N LYS A 182 -12.36 16.85 -9.09
CA LYS A 182 -12.68 18.23 -8.69
C LYS A 182 -13.95 18.75 -9.37
N ALA A 183 -14.13 18.46 -10.66
CA ALA A 183 -15.35 18.83 -11.38
C ALA A 183 -16.60 18.12 -10.81
N PHE A 184 -16.49 16.81 -10.55
CA PHE A 184 -17.57 16.01 -9.94
C PHE A 184 -18.02 16.59 -8.59
N PHE A 185 -17.09 16.77 -7.65
CA PHE A 185 -17.44 17.30 -6.32
C PHE A 185 -17.85 18.77 -6.34
N SER A 186 -17.33 19.59 -7.27
CA SER A 186 -17.76 20.99 -7.41
C SER A 186 -19.23 21.09 -7.81
N LYS A 187 -19.70 20.22 -8.71
CA LYS A 187 -21.12 20.14 -9.06
C LYS A 187 -21.95 19.67 -7.86
N LEU A 188 -21.52 18.56 -7.25
CA LEU A 188 -22.23 17.94 -6.13
C LEU A 188 -22.38 18.87 -4.91
N LEU A 189 -21.33 19.61 -4.55
CA LEU A 189 -21.34 20.51 -3.39
C LEU A 189 -22.13 21.80 -3.63
N LYS A 190 -22.40 22.16 -4.89
CA LYS A 190 -23.30 23.27 -5.25
C LYS A 190 -24.76 22.86 -5.18
N GLU A 191 -25.08 21.62 -5.57
CA GLU A 191 -26.45 21.08 -5.51
C GLU A 191 -26.89 20.74 -4.08
N ALA A 192 -25.93 20.45 -3.20
CA ALA A 192 -26.14 20.16 -1.78
C ALA A 192 -26.09 21.39 -0.86
N ALA A 193 -25.91 22.60 -1.41
CA ALA A 193 -25.87 23.87 -0.69
C ALA A 193 -27.21 24.59 -0.76
#